data_AF-A0A495J2W6-F1
#
_entry.id   AF-A0A495J2W6-F1
#
_cell.length_a   1.000
_cell.length_b   1.000
_cell.length_c   1.000
_cell.angle_alpha   90.00
_cell.angle_beta   90.00
_cell.angle_gamma   90.00
#
_symmetry.space_group_name_H-M   'P 1'
#
loop_
_entity.id
_entity.type
_entity.pdbx_description
1 polymer ?
#
loop_
_entity_poly.entity_id
_entity_poly.type
_entity_poly.pdbx_seq_one_letter_code
_entity_poly.pdbx_strand_id
1 'polypeptide(L)'
;MKKLVTPAIPNGGLPLYAAEMIGCFQTEIYRAILAPYLQYGEPLIINGCIVGDTEGGVCTITAGMALIDGDLIDVPAYNGAWPVYLHQDAPTYVQKPYKDQTPRNVTVEKKCTWLPTVPPVTGEYILFDPYTSQYLRDVKRRYETAIYQLVPFADYPDATRFDVNGVGKWEWKGFAVPNGWGGLTFNLSGKAFVQFDPADADLALRNTHGSKTNTITQANLPNINLPIDIYENGTGNGDGKHIAASDNENMHEGTASIPLGGSGTALNNMQQSYMGTFLQRYAV
;
A
#
# COMPACT_ATOMS: atom_id res chain seq x y z
N MET A 1 45.94 23.95 21.98
CA MET A 1 44.70 24.73 21.70
C MET A 1 44.76 25.21 20.27
N LYS A 2 43.87 24.73 19.39
CA LYS A 2 43.75 25.27 18.02
C LYS A 2 43.18 26.68 18.15
N LYS A 3 43.95 27.70 17.75
CA LYS A 3 43.47 29.09 17.63
C LYS A 3 42.22 29.07 16.75
N LEU A 4 41.10 29.54 17.28
CA LEU A 4 39.96 29.95 16.46
C LEU A 4 40.51 30.97 15.45
N VAL A 5 40.51 30.58 14.17
CA VAL A 5 40.87 31.47 13.07
C VAL A 5 39.90 32.63 13.15
N THR A 6 40.38 33.80 13.55
CA THR A 6 39.58 35.03 13.48
C THR A 6 39.36 35.28 12.00
N PRO A 7 38.14 35.17 11.46
CA PRO A 7 37.93 35.43 10.05
C PRO A 7 38.39 36.85 9.77
N ALA A 8 39.22 37.04 8.75
CA ALA A 8 39.63 38.37 8.30
C ALA A 8 38.35 39.11 7.91
N ILE A 9 37.89 40.02 8.77
CA ILE A 9 36.73 40.87 8.48
C ILE A 9 37.17 41.73 7.28
N PRO A 10 36.51 41.60 6.11
CA PRO A 10 36.86 42.39 4.94
C PRO A 10 36.83 43.88 5.29
N ASN A 11 37.78 44.66 4.75
CA ASN A 11 37.77 46.12 4.87
C ASN A 11 36.42 46.63 4.36
N GLY A 12 35.58 47.09 5.29
CA GLY A 12 34.17 47.41 5.02
C GLY A 12 33.22 46.96 6.13
N GLY A 13 33.61 45.99 6.97
CA GLY A 13 32.70 45.44 7.98
C GLY A 13 31.59 44.59 7.36
N LEU A 14 30.94 43.77 8.17
CA LEU A 14 29.80 42.97 7.71
C LEU A 14 28.58 43.89 7.55
N PRO A 15 27.89 43.87 6.40
CA PRO A 15 26.65 44.64 6.14
C PRO A 15 25.45 44.06 6.89
N LEU A 16 25.68 43.18 7.86
CA LEU A 16 24.61 42.41 8.48
C LEU A 16 24.08 43.24 9.63
N TYR A 17 22.86 43.76 9.46
CA TYR A 17 22.11 44.28 10.59
C TYR A 17 21.88 43.15 11.60
N ALA A 18 21.69 43.47 12.88
CA ALA A 18 21.55 42.46 13.94
C ALA A 18 20.50 41.38 13.62
N ALA A 19 19.40 41.76 12.96
CA ALA A 19 18.36 40.84 12.50
C ALA A 19 18.85 39.84 11.42
N GLU A 20 19.76 40.24 10.55
CA GLU A 20 20.29 39.39 9.47
C GLU A 20 21.36 38.44 9.97
N MET A 21 22.18 38.87 10.94
CA MET A 21 23.11 37.95 11.61
C MET A 21 22.34 36.83 12.31
N ILE A 22 21.22 37.14 12.96
CA ILE A 22 20.35 36.13 13.57
C ILE A 22 19.85 35.15 12.50
N GLY A 23 19.41 35.65 11.33
CA GLY A 23 19.02 34.79 10.21
C GLY A 23 20.13 33.87 9.71
N CYS A 24 21.35 34.39 9.50
CA CYS A 24 22.50 33.59 9.09
C CYS A 24 22.88 32.52 10.12
N PHE A 25 22.96 32.89 11.40
CA PHE A 25 23.26 31.92 12.47
C PHE A 25 22.17 30.87 12.60
N GLN A 26 20.90 31.26 12.49
CA GLN A 26 19.79 30.32 12.49
C GLN A 26 19.90 29.36 11.32
N THR A 27 20.14 29.83 10.09
CA THR A 27 20.30 28.94 8.92
C THR A 27 21.48 27.97 9.09
N GLU A 28 22.64 28.41 9.57
CA GLU A 28 23.79 27.52 9.78
C GLU A 28 23.52 26.49 10.88
N ILE A 29 22.90 26.91 11.99
CA ILE A 29 22.51 26.02 13.09
C ILE A 29 21.47 25.02 12.60
N TYR A 30 20.45 25.46 11.87
CA TYR A 30 19.44 24.58 11.30
C TYR A 30 20.04 23.61 10.30
N ARG A 31 20.96 24.03 9.42
CA ARG A 31 21.68 23.12 8.52
C ARG A 31 22.49 22.07 9.29
N ALA A 32 23.18 22.47 10.36
CA ALA A 32 23.91 21.53 11.20
C ALA A 32 22.97 20.53 11.92
N ILE A 33 21.82 21.00 12.41
CA ILE A 33 20.77 20.16 13.02
C ILE A 33 20.15 19.22 11.98
N LEU A 34 20.05 19.66 10.73
CA LEU A 34 19.40 18.93 9.66
C LEU A 34 20.33 17.99 8.88
N ALA A 35 21.64 18.17 9.01
CA ALA A 35 22.64 17.32 8.37
C ALA A 35 22.43 15.80 8.58
N PRO A 36 21.99 15.31 9.76
CA PRO A 36 21.67 13.89 9.94
C PRO A 36 20.45 13.42 9.15
N TYR A 37 19.55 14.32 8.74
CA TYR A 37 18.36 13.96 7.95
C TYR A 37 18.64 13.91 6.45
N LEU A 38 19.68 14.60 5.97
CA LEU A 38 20.11 14.55 4.57
C LEU A 38 20.47 13.13 4.11
N GLN A 39 20.88 12.25 5.04
CA GLN A 39 21.17 10.85 4.72
C GLN A 39 19.95 10.06 4.23
N TYR A 40 18.73 10.53 4.54
CA TYR A 40 17.48 9.87 4.14
C TYR A 40 16.98 10.31 2.75
N GLY A 41 17.63 11.30 2.13
CA GLY A 41 17.22 11.90 0.85
C GLY A 41 16.29 13.10 1.02
N GLU A 42 16.32 14.02 0.06
CA GLU A 42 15.41 15.16 -0.05
C GLU A 42 14.46 14.96 -1.25
N PRO A 43 13.29 15.62 -1.27
CA PRO A 43 12.73 16.54 -0.27
C PRO A 43 11.89 15.85 0.83
N LEU A 44 11.79 16.45 2.02
CA LEU A 44 11.16 15.85 3.21
C LEU A 44 10.17 16.79 3.91
N ILE A 45 9.07 16.25 4.45
CA ILE A 45 8.20 16.96 5.40
C ILE A 45 8.71 16.68 6.82
N ILE A 46 9.05 17.74 7.56
CA ILE A 46 9.58 17.64 8.93
C ILE A 46 8.44 17.65 9.95
N ASN A 47 7.46 18.55 9.77
CA ASN A 47 6.29 18.68 10.64
C ASN A 47 5.12 19.36 9.90
N GLY A 48 3.89 19.17 10.38
CA GLY A 48 2.69 19.77 9.79
C GLY A 48 2.39 19.18 8.41
N CYS A 49 1.90 20.00 7.48
CA CYS A 49 1.50 19.56 6.14
C CYS A 49 0.50 18.40 6.18
N ILE A 50 -0.39 18.37 7.17
CA ILE A 50 -1.34 17.27 7.37
C ILE A 50 -2.42 17.41 6.30
N VAL A 51 -2.55 16.39 5.46
CA VAL A 51 -3.60 16.32 4.45
C VAL A 51 -4.93 16.01 5.13
N GLY A 52 -5.90 16.91 4.96
CA GLY A 52 -7.27 16.78 5.43
C GLY A 52 -8.22 16.28 4.33
N ASP A 53 -9.47 16.78 4.35
CA ASP A 53 -10.54 16.36 3.45
C ASP A 53 -10.08 16.29 1.98
N THR A 54 -10.38 15.15 1.35
CA THR A 54 -10.07 14.82 -0.06
C THR A 54 -11.33 14.60 -0.90
N GLU A 55 -12.49 14.94 -0.35
CA GLU A 55 -13.77 14.72 -1.03
C GLU A 55 -13.97 15.73 -2.17
N GLY A 56 -14.43 15.25 -3.32
CA GLY A 56 -14.74 16.10 -4.48
C GLY A 56 -13.52 16.60 -5.28
N GLY A 57 -12.35 15.99 -5.14
CA GLY A 57 -11.14 16.37 -5.90
C GLY A 57 -10.44 17.62 -5.37
N VAL A 58 -10.84 18.10 -4.19
CA VAL A 58 -10.20 19.17 -3.42
C VAL A 58 -9.46 18.52 -2.26
N CYS A 59 -8.23 18.98 -1.97
CA CYS A 59 -7.49 18.62 -0.78
C CYS A 59 -7.21 19.83 0.10
N THR A 60 -7.31 19.65 1.41
CA THR A 60 -6.81 20.61 2.41
C THR A 60 -5.48 20.12 2.96
N ILE A 61 -4.52 21.01 3.16
CA ILE A 61 -3.22 20.69 3.78
C ILE A 61 -2.92 21.74 4.83
N THR A 62 -2.61 21.33 6.06
CA THR A 62 -2.26 22.28 7.13
C THR A 62 -0.89 22.92 6.90
N ALA A 63 -0.63 24.06 7.52
CA ALA A 63 0.71 24.65 7.51
C ALA A 63 1.74 23.73 8.20
N GLY A 64 3.02 23.87 7.86
CA GLY A 64 4.07 23.01 8.38
C GLY A 64 5.48 23.48 8.05
N MET A 65 6.43 22.55 8.07
CA MET A 65 7.82 22.78 7.67
C MET A 65 8.30 21.63 6.79
N ALA A 66 9.04 21.97 5.74
CA ALA A 66 9.65 21.04 4.81
C ALA A 66 11.14 21.34 4.62
N LEU A 67 11.92 20.31 4.31
CA LEU A 67 13.29 20.38 3.86
C LEU A 67 13.29 20.14 2.35
N ILE A 68 13.64 21.16 1.57
CA ILE A 68 13.68 21.13 0.11
C ILE A 68 15.00 21.81 -0.31
N ASP A 69 15.73 21.24 -1.27
CA ASP A 69 16.99 21.78 -1.79
C ASP A 69 18.00 22.19 -0.67
N GLY A 70 18.09 21.42 0.42
CA GLY A 70 18.99 21.68 1.56
C GLY A 70 18.54 22.78 2.52
N ASP A 71 17.34 23.34 2.37
CA ASP A 71 16.82 24.42 3.20
C ASP A 71 15.53 24.03 3.94
N LEU A 72 15.44 24.41 5.21
CA LEU A 72 14.21 24.30 5.99
C LEU A 72 13.31 25.51 5.69
N ILE A 73 12.10 25.24 5.21
CA ILE A 73 11.17 26.27 4.75
C ILE A 73 9.82 26.07 5.42
N ASP A 74 9.21 27.19 5.82
CA ASP A 74 7.83 27.23 6.30
C ASP A 74 6.86 26.98 5.15
N VAL A 75 5.95 26.05 5.37
CA VAL A 75 4.95 25.62 4.39
C VAL A 75 3.60 26.26 4.73
N PRO A 76 3.01 27.08 3.84
CA PRO A 76 1.69 27.65 4.08
C PRO A 76 0.61 26.57 3.94
N ALA A 77 -0.53 26.77 4.60
CA ALA A 77 -1.68 25.89 4.40
C ALA A 77 -2.17 25.94 2.95
N TYR A 78 -2.73 24.84 2.46
CA TYR A 78 -3.31 24.69 1.14
C TYR A 78 -4.78 24.29 1.20
N ASN A 79 -5.57 24.80 0.26
CA ASN A 79 -6.92 24.33 -0.01
C ASN A 79 -7.17 24.48 -1.51
N GLY A 80 -7.25 23.36 -2.23
CA GLY A 80 -7.37 23.41 -3.69
C GLY A 80 -7.38 22.05 -4.35
N ALA A 81 -7.24 22.05 -5.67
CA ALA A 81 -7.35 20.85 -6.48
C ALA A 81 -6.20 19.86 -6.24
N TRP A 82 -6.55 18.59 -6.40
CA TRP A 82 -5.66 17.45 -6.35
C TRP A 82 -5.24 16.97 -7.76
N PRO A 83 -3.99 16.51 -8.03
CA PRO A 83 -2.79 16.51 -7.19
C PRO A 83 -2.13 17.88 -7.06
N VAL A 84 -1.35 18.05 -5.98
CA VAL A 84 -0.62 19.28 -5.68
C VAL A 84 0.84 19.01 -5.38
N TYR A 85 1.70 19.89 -5.88
CA TYR A 85 3.14 19.88 -5.66
C TYR A 85 3.53 21.05 -4.78
N LEU A 86 4.43 20.81 -3.82
CA LEU A 86 5.07 21.84 -3.04
C LEU A 86 6.49 22.03 -3.52
N HIS A 87 6.84 23.26 -3.88
CA HIS A 87 8.13 23.58 -4.45
C HIS A 87 8.74 24.80 -3.78
N GLN A 88 10.05 24.80 -3.62
CA GLN A 88 10.79 25.97 -3.14
C GLN A 88 10.90 27.00 -4.27
N ASP A 89 10.45 28.23 -4.00
CA ASP A 89 10.61 29.32 -4.94
C ASP A 89 12.06 29.81 -5.02
N ALA A 90 12.37 30.47 -6.14
CA ALA A 90 13.63 31.18 -6.28
C ALA A 90 13.81 32.17 -5.10
N PRO A 91 14.98 32.18 -4.43
CA PRO A 91 15.21 33.10 -3.33
C PRO A 91 15.03 34.55 -3.78
N THR A 92 14.37 35.35 -2.96
CA THR A 92 14.26 36.79 -3.21
C THR A 92 15.47 37.52 -2.66
N TYR A 93 16.07 38.37 -3.48
CA TYR A 93 17.26 39.15 -3.12
C TYR A 93 16.91 40.64 -3.07
N VAL A 94 17.40 41.33 -2.04
CA VAL A 94 17.36 42.79 -1.94
C VAL A 94 18.78 43.31 -1.97
N GLN A 95 19.00 44.37 -2.74
CA GLN A 95 20.28 45.07 -2.75
C GLN A 95 20.39 45.97 -1.52
N LYS A 96 21.44 45.77 -0.72
CA LYS A 96 21.77 46.64 0.40
C LYS A 96 23.14 47.28 0.22
N PRO A 97 23.30 48.59 0.50
CA PRO A 97 24.59 49.24 0.44
C PRO A 97 25.46 48.78 1.61
N TYR A 98 26.69 48.37 1.32
CA TYR A 98 27.69 48.04 2.32
C TYR A 98 28.37 49.33 2.81
N LYS A 99 29.23 49.26 3.83
CA LYS A 99 29.95 50.45 4.34
C LYS A 99 30.83 51.12 3.29
N ASP A 100 31.25 50.36 2.27
CA ASP A 100 31.96 50.84 1.08
C ASP A 100 31.02 51.48 0.02
N GLN A 101 29.74 51.63 0.36
CA GLN A 101 28.64 52.09 -0.51
C GLN A 101 28.37 51.20 -1.73
N THR A 102 29.03 50.05 -1.84
CA THR A 102 28.79 49.11 -2.93
C THR A 102 27.53 48.29 -2.62
N PRO A 103 26.50 48.31 -3.50
CA PRO A 103 25.32 47.48 -3.32
C PRO A 103 25.70 46.01 -3.53
N ARG A 104 25.27 45.12 -2.63
CA ARG A 104 25.33 43.67 -2.88
C ARG A 104 23.99 43.02 -2.57
N ASN A 105 23.73 41.90 -3.25
CA ASN A 105 22.52 41.12 -3.06
C ASN A 105 22.56 40.41 -1.70
N VAL A 106 21.52 40.61 -0.91
CA VAL A 106 21.28 39.89 0.34
C VAL A 106 20.00 39.10 0.18
N THR A 107 20.04 37.80 0.47
CA THR A 107 18.84 36.96 0.45
C THR A 107 17.91 37.39 1.58
N VAL A 108 16.66 37.72 1.25
CA VAL A 108 15.68 38.22 2.22
C VAL A 108 14.70 37.14 2.60
N GLU A 109 14.25 36.34 1.65
CA GLU A 109 13.20 35.37 1.89
C GLU A 109 13.33 34.16 0.97
N LYS A 110 13.20 32.99 1.56
CA LYS A 110 12.97 31.73 0.86
C LYS A 110 11.54 31.31 1.18
N LYS A 111 10.77 31.05 0.14
CA LYS A 111 9.35 30.67 0.24
C LYS A 111 9.15 29.35 -0.48
N CYS A 112 8.01 28.74 -0.21
CA CYS A 112 7.50 27.67 -1.04
C CYS A 112 6.12 28.04 -1.58
N THR A 113 5.84 27.52 -2.76
CA THR A 113 4.57 27.73 -3.46
C THR A 113 3.93 26.38 -3.76
N TRP A 114 2.60 26.36 -3.64
CA TRP A 114 1.77 25.26 -4.07
C TRP A 114 1.50 25.37 -5.57
N LEU A 115 1.92 24.35 -6.32
CA LEU A 115 1.66 24.24 -7.74
C LEU A 115 0.53 23.21 -7.94
N PRO A 116 -0.70 23.66 -8.27
CA PRO A 116 -1.77 22.74 -8.62
C PRO A 116 -1.47 22.11 -9.98
N THR A 117 -1.71 20.80 -10.11
CA THR A 117 -1.79 20.01 -11.35
C THR A 117 -0.54 19.93 -12.25
N VAL A 118 0.48 20.77 -12.08
CA VAL A 118 1.70 20.76 -12.90
C VAL A 118 2.93 20.64 -12.01
N PRO A 119 3.80 19.64 -12.23
CA PRO A 119 5.08 19.55 -11.52
C PRO A 119 6.00 20.71 -11.92
N PRO A 120 6.87 21.19 -11.03
CA PRO A 120 7.89 22.17 -11.40
C PRO A 120 8.84 21.59 -12.43
N VAL A 121 9.31 22.47 -13.33
CA VAL A 121 10.24 22.10 -14.41
C VAL A 121 11.67 21.93 -13.89
N THR A 122 12.00 22.57 -12.77
CA THR A 122 13.35 22.61 -12.19
C THR A 122 13.27 22.55 -10.67
N GLY A 123 14.32 22.04 -10.02
CA GLY A 123 14.43 21.95 -8.57
C GLY A 123 13.66 20.77 -7.97
N GLU A 124 13.87 20.52 -6.68
CA GLU A 124 13.14 19.47 -5.98
C GLU A 124 11.72 19.90 -5.59
N TYR A 125 10.85 18.91 -5.41
CA TYR A 125 9.47 19.16 -4.99
C TYR A 125 8.88 17.98 -4.22
N ILE A 126 7.96 18.30 -3.32
CA ILE A 126 7.15 17.32 -2.61
C ILE A 126 5.87 17.16 -3.41
N LEU A 127 5.71 16.01 -4.05
CA LEU A 127 4.42 15.57 -4.53
C LEU A 127 3.65 15.07 -3.32
N PHE A 128 2.52 15.69 -3.04
CA PHE A 128 1.52 14.99 -2.27
C PHE A 128 0.93 14.01 -3.28
N ASP A 129 0.98 12.69 -3.03
CA ASP A 129 0.12 11.67 -3.67
C ASP A 129 -0.24 10.50 -2.74
N PRO A 130 -1.36 9.77 -2.97
CA PRO A 130 -1.79 8.74 -2.02
C PRO A 130 -0.83 7.53 -2.00
N TYR A 131 0.21 7.55 -2.82
CA TYR A 131 1.17 6.47 -3.02
C TYR A 131 2.54 6.79 -2.41
N THR A 132 2.84 8.06 -2.15
CA THR A 132 4.16 8.54 -1.74
C THR A 132 4.05 9.48 -0.54
N SER A 133 4.47 8.98 0.62
CA SER A 133 4.72 9.82 1.79
C SER A 133 6.13 10.39 1.71
N GLN A 134 6.27 11.71 1.86
CA GLN A 134 7.54 12.40 2.05
C GLN A 134 7.76 12.80 3.53
N TYR A 135 6.93 12.31 4.46
CA TYR A 135 7.14 12.58 5.88
C TYR A 135 8.43 11.92 6.36
N LEU A 136 9.25 12.69 7.10
CA LEU A 136 10.53 12.25 7.61
C LEU A 136 10.44 10.90 8.34
N ARG A 137 9.39 10.72 9.15
CA ARG A 137 9.15 9.45 9.87
C ARG A 137 9.04 8.25 8.92
N ASP A 138 8.32 8.41 7.83
CA ASP A 138 8.05 7.32 6.87
C ASP A 138 9.25 7.09 5.96
N VAL A 139 9.91 8.15 5.51
CA VAL A 139 11.15 8.06 4.71
C VAL A 139 12.25 7.40 5.53
N LYS A 140 12.49 7.86 6.78
CA LYS A 140 13.43 7.24 7.70
C LYS A 140 13.12 5.77 7.91
N ARG A 141 11.86 5.42 8.19
CA ARG A 141 11.47 4.02 8.40
C ARG A 141 11.69 3.16 7.16
N ARG A 142 11.42 3.65 5.95
CA ARG A 142 11.73 2.96 4.69
C ARG A 142 13.24 2.76 4.52
N TYR A 143 14.03 3.79 4.82
CA TYR A 143 15.48 3.74 4.73
C TYR A 143 16.11 2.75 5.73
N GLU A 144 15.59 2.71 6.96
CA GLU A 144 16.08 1.84 8.03
C GLU A 144 15.52 0.40 7.95
N THR A 145 14.50 0.16 7.12
CA THR A 145 13.97 -1.20 6.95
C THR A 145 15.03 -2.05 6.26
N ALA A 146 15.47 -3.09 6.96
CA ALA A 146 16.47 -4.01 6.43
C ALA A 146 15.98 -4.58 5.10
N ILE A 147 16.91 -4.63 4.13
CA ILE A 147 16.71 -5.42 2.92
C ILE A 147 16.30 -6.83 3.39
N TYR A 148 15.23 -7.39 2.84
CA TYR A 148 14.61 -8.68 3.21
C TYR A 148 13.62 -8.70 4.37
N GLN A 149 13.31 -7.58 5.03
CA GLN A 149 12.27 -7.55 6.05
C GLN A 149 10.91 -7.13 5.48
N LEU A 150 9.98 -8.08 5.38
CA LEU A 150 8.55 -7.78 5.24
C LEU A 150 8.03 -7.35 6.61
N VAL A 151 7.88 -6.05 6.82
CA VAL A 151 7.21 -5.51 8.00
C VAL A 151 5.74 -5.34 7.66
N PRO A 152 4.82 -6.20 8.13
CA PRO A 152 3.40 -5.88 8.08
C PRO A 152 3.15 -4.69 9.01
N PHE A 153 2.42 -3.70 8.52
CA PHE A 153 2.04 -2.53 9.30
C PHE A 153 0.76 -2.90 10.03
N ALA A 154 0.88 -3.24 11.32
CA ALA A 154 -0.28 -3.32 12.19
C ALA A 154 -0.90 -1.92 12.29
N ASP A 155 -2.21 -1.85 12.13
CA ASP A 155 -3.06 -0.66 12.16
C ASP A 155 -2.45 0.52 12.92
N TYR A 156 -2.20 1.62 12.20
CA TYR A 156 -1.98 2.89 12.88
C TYR A 156 -3.28 3.28 13.60
N PRO A 157 -3.21 3.78 14.85
CA PRO A 157 -4.41 4.22 15.59
C PRO A 157 -5.07 5.48 15.00
N ASP A 158 -4.56 6.02 13.90
CA ASP A 158 -5.07 7.23 13.26
C ASP A 158 -6.13 6.85 12.22
N ALA A 159 -7.32 6.52 12.70
CA ALA A 159 -8.49 6.15 11.89
C ALA A 159 -8.93 7.25 10.89
N THR A 160 -8.29 8.42 10.92
CA THR A 160 -8.49 9.52 9.95
C THR A 160 -7.82 9.26 8.60
N ARG A 161 -6.94 8.25 8.51
CA ARG A 161 -6.12 7.95 7.32
C ARG A 161 -6.76 6.91 6.37
N PHE A 162 -7.92 6.37 6.70
CA PHE A 162 -8.70 5.44 5.87
C PHE A 162 -10.11 5.98 5.63
N ASP A 163 -10.63 5.86 4.41
CA ASP A 163 -12.04 6.15 4.15
C ASP A 163 -12.95 5.00 4.65
N VAL A 164 -14.26 5.25 4.67
CA VAL A 164 -15.29 4.25 5.04
C VAL A 164 -15.31 3.01 4.14
N ASN A 165 -14.62 3.04 2.99
CA ASN A 165 -14.50 1.92 2.05
C ASN A 165 -13.21 1.11 2.25
N GLY A 166 -12.40 1.41 3.28
CA GLY A 166 -11.13 0.73 3.53
C GLY A 166 -10.06 1.02 2.48
N VAL A 167 -10.22 2.12 1.74
CA VAL A 167 -9.16 2.69 0.90
C VAL A 167 -8.40 3.67 1.78
N GLY A 168 -7.14 3.34 2.07
CA GLY A 168 -6.25 4.26 2.77
C GLY A 168 -6.24 5.58 2.02
N LYS A 169 -6.75 6.65 2.64
CA LYS A 169 -6.75 7.98 2.03
C LYS A 169 -5.31 8.39 1.74
N TRP A 170 -4.32 7.98 2.55
CA TRP A 170 -2.90 8.30 2.30
C TRP A 170 -1.91 7.23 2.78
N GLU A 171 -2.39 6.04 3.11
CA GLU A 171 -1.56 5.02 3.73
C GLU A 171 -1.76 3.63 3.14
N TRP A 172 -0.68 3.13 2.53
CA TRP A 172 -0.29 1.74 2.66
C TRP A 172 -1.29 0.69 2.13
N LYS A 173 -1.52 0.70 0.82
CA LYS A 173 -1.63 -0.57 0.06
C LYS A 173 -0.35 -0.83 -0.70
N GLY A 174 0.72 -1.16 0.04
CA GLY A 174 1.98 -1.44 -0.61
C GLY A 174 3.05 -1.75 0.41
N PHE A 175 3.32 -3.03 0.58
CA PHE A 175 4.65 -3.54 0.88
C PHE A 175 5.71 -2.60 0.23
N ALA A 176 6.66 -2.09 1.02
CA ALA A 176 7.81 -1.40 0.46
C ALA A 176 8.66 -2.46 -0.28
N VAL A 177 8.60 -2.44 -1.61
CA VAL A 177 9.45 -3.31 -2.44
C VAL A 177 10.86 -2.71 -2.41
N PRO A 178 11.89 -3.45 -1.96
CA PRO A 178 13.25 -2.92 -1.94
C PRO A 178 13.71 -2.46 -3.33
N ASN A 179 14.59 -1.47 -3.41
CA ASN A 179 15.13 -1.01 -4.70
C ASN A 179 15.77 -2.19 -5.48
N GLY A 180 15.49 -2.29 -6.77
CA GLY A 180 15.87 -3.43 -7.61
C GLY A 180 14.96 -4.66 -7.51
N TRP A 181 13.92 -4.63 -6.67
CA TRP A 181 12.85 -5.61 -6.64
C TRP A 181 11.61 -5.04 -7.31
N GLY A 182 10.81 -5.88 -7.94
CA GLY A 182 9.49 -5.51 -8.42
C GLY A 182 8.54 -6.69 -8.40
N GLY A 183 7.37 -6.49 -9.02
CA GLY A 183 6.48 -7.60 -9.32
C GLY A 183 7.25 -8.70 -10.06
N LEU A 184 6.94 -9.95 -9.74
CA LEU A 184 7.49 -11.09 -10.45
C LEU A 184 7.26 -10.94 -11.96
N THR A 185 8.22 -11.39 -12.77
CA THR A 185 8.07 -11.44 -14.23
C THR A 185 6.95 -12.37 -14.71
N PHE A 186 6.37 -13.17 -13.80
CA PHE A 186 5.25 -14.07 -14.04
C PHE A 186 4.23 -13.92 -12.91
N ASN A 187 2.95 -14.00 -13.27
CA ASN A 187 1.85 -13.76 -12.33
C ASN A 187 1.67 -14.92 -11.34
N LEU A 188 1.96 -14.69 -10.05
CA LEU A 188 1.67 -15.62 -8.95
C LEU A 188 0.47 -15.22 -8.07
N SER A 189 -0.25 -14.16 -8.44
CA SER A 189 -1.42 -13.71 -7.67
C SER A 189 -2.50 -14.79 -7.64
N GLY A 190 -2.96 -15.12 -6.43
CA GLY A 190 -4.01 -16.12 -6.21
C GLY A 190 -3.57 -17.56 -6.47
N LYS A 191 -2.26 -17.85 -6.52
CA LYS A 191 -1.73 -19.20 -6.74
C LYS A 191 -1.13 -19.77 -5.45
N ALA A 192 -1.27 -21.08 -5.26
CA ALA A 192 -0.54 -21.84 -4.25
C ALA A 192 0.74 -22.42 -4.86
N PHE A 193 1.78 -22.60 -4.04
CA PHE A 193 3.04 -23.20 -4.50
C PHE A 193 2.99 -24.72 -4.41
N VAL A 194 3.43 -25.35 -5.49
CA VAL A 194 3.75 -26.78 -5.53
C VAL A 194 5.20 -26.90 -5.98
N GLN A 195 5.89 -27.89 -5.43
CA GLN A 195 7.28 -28.15 -5.80
C GLN A 195 7.35 -28.59 -7.27
N PHE A 196 8.33 -28.06 -8.01
CA PHE A 196 8.67 -28.54 -9.34
C PHE A 196 9.12 -30.01 -9.28
N ASP A 197 8.56 -30.84 -10.16
CA ASP A 197 8.97 -32.24 -10.33
C ASP A 197 9.24 -32.51 -11.82
N PRO A 198 10.49 -32.83 -12.22
CA PRO A 198 10.81 -33.12 -13.62
C PRO A 198 10.22 -34.45 -14.12
N ALA A 199 9.77 -35.33 -13.24
CA ALA A 199 9.13 -36.60 -13.61
C ALA A 199 7.63 -36.45 -13.87
N ASP A 200 7.02 -35.33 -13.45
CA ASP A 200 5.59 -35.05 -13.61
C ASP A 200 5.39 -33.87 -14.57
N ALA A 201 4.73 -34.13 -15.70
CA ALA A 201 4.48 -33.12 -16.71
C ALA A 201 3.58 -31.97 -16.20
N ASP A 202 2.70 -32.23 -15.24
CA ASP A 202 1.81 -31.23 -14.64
C ASP A 202 2.58 -30.29 -13.69
N LEU A 203 3.72 -30.73 -13.17
CA LEU A 203 4.57 -29.99 -12.23
C LEU A 203 5.78 -29.32 -12.89
N ALA A 204 5.74 -29.13 -14.21
CA ALA A 204 6.76 -28.38 -14.92
C ALA A 204 6.78 -26.89 -14.52
N LEU A 205 7.92 -26.22 -14.73
CA LEU A 205 8.11 -24.83 -14.32
C LEU A 205 7.07 -23.92 -15.01
N ARG A 206 6.36 -23.12 -14.21
CA ARG A 206 5.30 -22.17 -14.64
C ARG A 206 3.99 -22.79 -15.12
N ASN A 207 3.86 -24.12 -15.09
CA ASN A 207 2.55 -24.72 -15.28
C ASN A 207 1.63 -24.32 -14.12
N THR A 208 0.35 -24.09 -14.44
CA THR A 208 -0.65 -23.68 -13.46
C THR A 208 -1.86 -24.57 -13.60
N HIS A 209 -2.16 -25.31 -12.54
CA HIS A 209 -3.28 -26.24 -12.47
C HIS A 209 -4.10 -26.00 -11.20
N GLY A 210 -5.22 -26.70 -11.11
CA GLY A 210 -6.13 -26.66 -9.97
C GLY A 210 -7.25 -25.63 -10.09
N SER A 211 -8.27 -25.82 -9.27
CA SER A 211 -9.41 -24.91 -9.15
C SER A 211 -9.66 -24.64 -7.67
N LYS A 212 -10.04 -23.40 -7.35
CA LYS A 212 -10.47 -23.00 -6.00
C LYS A 212 -11.70 -23.80 -5.55
N THR A 213 -12.55 -24.16 -6.49
CA THR A 213 -13.81 -24.83 -6.22
C THR A 213 -13.98 -26.07 -7.06
N ASN A 214 -14.61 -27.09 -6.48
CA ASN A 214 -15.03 -28.29 -7.20
C ASN A 214 -16.53 -28.52 -6.98
N THR A 215 -17.25 -28.87 -8.03
CA THR A 215 -18.68 -29.21 -7.96
C THR A 215 -18.82 -30.71 -8.18
N ILE A 216 -19.41 -31.40 -7.19
CA ILE A 216 -19.70 -32.82 -7.31
C ILE A 216 -20.86 -33.00 -8.28
N THR A 217 -20.61 -33.64 -9.41
CA THR A 217 -21.63 -34.00 -10.41
C THR A 217 -22.20 -35.38 -10.13
N GLN A 218 -23.33 -35.71 -10.76
CA GLN A 218 -23.95 -37.04 -10.63
C GLN A 218 -22.98 -38.17 -11.00
N ALA A 219 -22.11 -37.95 -11.99
CA ALA A 219 -21.09 -38.92 -12.40
C ALA A 219 -20.02 -39.18 -11.33
N ASN A 220 -19.89 -38.30 -10.32
CA ASN A 220 -18.96 -38.45 -9.20
C ASN A 220 -19.60 -39.14 -7.99
N LEU A 221 -20.91 -39.42 -8.02
CA LEU A 221 -21.60 -40.07 -6.91
C LEU A 221 -21.44 -41.58 -6.98
N PRO A 222 -21.31 -42.28 -5.83
CA PRO A 222 -21.32 -43.73 -5.82
C PRO A 222 -22.68 -44.26 -6.26
N ASN A 223 -22.70 -45.44 -6.86
CA ASN A 223 -23.96 -46.13 -7.13
C ASN A 223 -24.54 -46.62 -5.79
N ILE A 224 -25.73 -46.13 -5.43
CA ILE A 224 -26.42 -46.49 -4.19
C ILE A 224 -27.66 -47.30 -4.58
N ASN A 225 -27.66 -48.57 -4.20
CA ASN A 225 -28.84 -49.42 -4.30
C ASN A 225 -29.57 -49.36 -2.95
N LEU A 226 -30.79 -48.83 -2.95
CA LEU A 226 -31.69 -48.89 -1.80
C LEU A 226 -32.62 -50.09 -1.98
N PRO A 227 -32.49 -51.17 -1.20
CA PRO A 227 -33.50 -52.21 -1.20
C PRO A 227 -34.78 -51.63 -0.58
N ILE A 228 -35.86 -51.62 -1.35
CA ILE A 228 -37.17 -51.20 -0.87
C ILE A 228 -38.10 -52.40 -1.03
N ASP A 229 -38.56 -52.93 0.09
CA ASP A 229 -39.63 -53.92 0.10
C ASP A 229 -40.96 -53.17 0.01
N ILE A 230 -41.58 -53.17 -1.17
CA ILE A 230 -42.89 -52.58 -1.38
C ILE A 230 -43.94 -53.64 -1.04
N TYR A 231 -44.62 -53.45 0.10
CA TYR A 231 -45.80 -54.23 0.43
C TYR A 231 -47.01 -53.64 -0.29
N GLU A 232 -47.57 -54.36 -1.26
CA GLU A 232 -48.89 -54.01 -1.76
C GLU A 232 -49.92 -54.21 -0.63
N ASN A 233 -50.72 -53.18 -0.35
CA ASN A 233 -51.94 -53.39 0.41
C ASN A 233 -52.81 -54.31 -0.44
N GLY A 234 -52.87 -55.60 -0.09
CA GLY A 234 -53.79 -56.53 -0.70
C GLY A 234 -55.16 -55.89 -0.76
N THR A 235 -55.76 -55.81 -1.94
CA THR A 235 -57.17 -55.44 -2.07
C THR A 235 -57.97 -56.49 -1.32
N GLY A 236 -58.28 -56.21 -0.06
CA GLY A 236 -59.24 -56.97 0.70
C GLY A 236 -60.57 -56.83 0.00
N ASN A 237 -60.93 -57.83 -0.81
CA ASN A 237 -62.31 -58.02 -1.18
C ASN A 237 -63.01 -58.39 0.13
N GLY A 238 -63.86 -57.50 0.62
CA GLY A 238 -64.60 -57.72 1.85
C GLY A 238 -65.47 -58.96 1.70
N ASP A 239 -65.01 -60.09 2.24
CA ASP A 239 -65.79 -61.08 2.98
C ASP A 239 -65.03 -62.40 3.12
N GLY A 240 -65.11 -62.99 4.31
CA GLY A 240 -64.88 -64.42 4.51
C GLY A 240 -63.59 -64.78 5.25
N LYS A 241 -63.76 -65.10 6.54
CA LYS A 241 -62.82 -65.81 7.41
C LYS A 241 -62.01 -66.91 6.70
N HIS A 242 -60.72 -66.69 6.43
CA HIS A 242 -59.75 -67.76 6.29
C HIS A 242 -58.39 -67.33 6.88
N ILE A 243 -57.81 -68.16 7.76
CA ILE A 243 -56.35 -68.24 7.91
C ILE A 243 -55.89 -69.04 6.70
N ALA A 244 -55.73 -68.37 5.56
CA ALA A 244 -55.15 -68.98 4.37
C ALA A 244 -53.64 -68.75 4.45
N ALA A 245 -52.93 -69.79 4.90
CA ALA A 245 -51.55 -69.99 4.48
C ALA A 245 -51.57 -70.23 2.97
N SER A 246 -51.24 -69.21 2.18
CA SER A 246 -50.84 -69.41 0.79
C SER A 246 -49.48 -68.77 0.60
N ASP A 247 -48.47 -69.64 0.54
CA ASP A 247 -47.17 -69.36 -0.07
C ASP A 247 -47.43 -68.87 -1.50
N ASN A 248 -47.47 -67.56 -1.68
CA ASN A 248 -47.45 -66.99 -3.02
C ASN A 248 -46.62 -65.70 -2.96
N GLU A 249 -45.31 -65.92 -2.88
CA GLU A 249 -44.23 -64.95 -3.02
C GLU A 249 -44.22 -64.36 -4.44
N ASN A 250 -45.32 -63.76 -4.90
CA ASN A 250 -45.30 -62.90 -6.07
C ASN A 250 -44.91 -61.48 -5.62
N MET A 251 -43.75 -61.38 -4.97
CA MET A 251 -43.09 -60.09 -4.79
C MET A 251 -42.74 -59.55 -6.18
N HIS A 252 -43.49 -58.57 -6.65
CA HIS A 252 -43.06 -57.80 -7.82
C HIS A 252 -41.88 -56.94 -7.39
N GLU A 253 -40.67 -57.34 -7.77
CA GLU A 253 -39.47 -56.53 -7.60
C GLU A 253 -39.58 -55.28 -8.49
N GLY A 254 -40.18 -54.22 -7.93
CA GLY A 254 -40.19 -52.90 -8.54
C GLY A 254 -38.92 -52.14 -8.19
N THR A 255 -38.03 -51.93 -9.16
CA THR A 255 -36.91 -50.99 -8.97
C THR A 255 -37.42 -49.55 -9.04
N ALA A 256 -37.59 -48.91 -7.89
CA ALA A 256 -37.81 -47.47 -7.84
C ALA A 256 -36.45 -46.74 -7.83
N SER A 257 -36.13 -46.03 -8.92
CA SER A 257 -34.96 -45.16 -8.97
C SER A 257 -35.27 -43.84 -8.27
N ILE A 258 -34.77 -43.65 -7.05
CA ILE A 258 -34.84 -42.36 -6.35
C ILE A 258 -33.60 -41.56 -6.78
N PRO A 259 -33.74 -40.44 -7.53
CA PRO A 259 -32.60 -39.59 -7.85
C PRO A 259 -32.09 -38.94 -6.56
N LEU A 260 -30.98 -39.46 -6.03
CA LEU A 260 -30.23 -38.81 -4.96
C LEU A 260 -29.46 -37.63 -5.58
N GLY A 261 -30.12 -36.48 -5.69
CA GLY A 261 -29.51 -35.25 -6.18
C GLY A 261 -28.60 -34.62 -5.12
N GLY A 262 -27.44 -34.11 -5.54
CA GLY A 262 -26.66 -33.13 -4.76
C GLY A 262 -27.14 -31.70 -5.06
N SER A 263 -26.86 -30.74 -4.16
CA SER A 263 -27.27 -29.34 -4.35
C SER A 263 -26.57 -28.62 -5.51
N GLY A 264 -25.57 -29.26 -6.14
CA GLY A 264 -24.70 -28.63 -7.15
C GLY A 264 -23.84 -27.50 -6.60
N THR A 265 -23.83 -27.30 -5.27
CA THR A 265 -23.05 -26.24 -4.64
C THR A 265 -21.56 -26.55 -4.74
N ALA A 266 -20.81 -25.57 -5.22
CA ALA A 266 -19.36 -25.63 -5.29
C ALA A 266 -18.74 -25.76 -3.90
N LEU A 267 -17.92 -26.78 -3.70
CA LEU A 267 -17.13 -26.98 -2.49
C LEU A 267 -15.80 -26.23 -2.60
N ASN A 268 -15.36 -25.62 -1.51
CA ASN A 268 -14.04 -25.03 -1.44
C ASN A 268 -12.97 -26.13 -1.45
N ASN A 269 -12.11 -26.11 -2.46
CA ASN A 269 -11.00 -27.04 -2.65
C ASN A 269 -9.67 -26.48 -2.11
N MET A 270 -9.68 -25.27 -1.54
CA MET A 270 -8.50 -24.70 -0.88
C MET A 270 -8.36 -25.24 0.54
N GLN A 271 -7.18 -25.77 0.85
CA GLN A 271 -6.77 -26.00 2.23
C GLN A 271 -6.57 -24.67 2.97
N GLN A 272 -6.50 -24.73 4.31
CA GLN A 272 -6.18 -23.54 5.10
C GLN A 272 -4.82 -22.97 4.66
N SER A 273 -4.81 -21.70 4.26
CA SER A 273 -3.65 -21.07 3.63
C SER A 273 -3.38 -19.69 4.22
N TYR A 274 -2.12 -19.27 4.20
CA TYR A 274 -1.72 -17.90 4.46
C TYR A 274 -1.49 -17.15 3.14
N MET A 275 -1.84 -15.87 3.11
CA MET A 275 -1.59 -15.02 1.94
C MET A 275 -0.25 -14.29 2.11
N GLY A 276 0.59 -14.37 1.08
CA GLY A 276 1.85 -13.65 0.99
C GLY A 276 1.98 -12.92 -0.35
N THR A 277 2.77 -11.85 -0.38
CA THR A 277 3.15 -11.16 -1.62
C THR A 277 4.54 -11.62 -2.05
N PHE A 278 4.70 -11.90 -3.35
CA PHE A 278 5.95 -12.38 -3.91
C PHE A 278 6.59 -11.31 -4.78
N LEU A 279 7.91 -11.16 -4.64
CA LEU A 279 8.71 -10.13 -5.29
C LEU A 279 9.92 -10.80 -5.96
N GLN A 280 10.33 -10.31 -7.13
CA GLN A 280 11.53 -10.76 -7.83
C GLN A 280 12.54 -9.61 -7.84
N ARG A 281 13.81 -9.93 -7.56
CA ARG A 281 14.92 -9.02 -7.84
C ARG A 281 15.25 -9.05 -9.33
N TYR A 282 15.25 -7.89 -9.97
CA TYR A 282 15.78 -7.74 -11.32
C TYR A 282 17.31 -7.73 -11.26
N ALA A 283 17.95 -8.51 -12.13
CA ALA A 283 19.38 -8.39 -12.34
C ALA A 283 19.63 -7.04 -13.05
N VAL A 284 20.40 -6.17 -12.41
CA VAL A 284 20.91 -4.93 -13.00
C VAL A 284 22.25 -5.25 -13.67
#